data_AF-A0A8J5MHJ6-F1
#
_entry.id   AF-A0A8J5MHJ6-F1
#
_cell.length_a   1.000
_cell.length_b   1.000
_cell.length_c   1.000
_cell.angle_alpha   90.00
_cell.angle_beta   90.00
_cell.angle_gamma   90.00
#
_symmetry.space_group_name_H-M   'P 1'
#
loop_
_entity.id
_entity.type
_entity.pdbx_description
1 polymer ?
#
loop_
_entity_poly.entity_id
_entity_poly.type
_entity_poly.pdbx_seq_one_letter_code
_entity_poly.pdbx_strand_id
1 'polypeptide(L)'
;MLDFAMFASLPLLDEEGVLTGYHVYTARGKRRKHAPKDGYINLATHARTAHANFESDMRDASPAATKTLVYTNLAFVSVDALLSNMESLTKIVGSVVGKEMPEDFGLILDDCSFGTEQYQAVYGCYSTPSGPRYPLLSMAPVMDETGDHLTAEGRLMAIERFLSFFWDDYRRGKFLVGDNCAVNKRLASFMKAPLVGFLRQDTPGTSTFSMIERYFRLREFLPADDDDIADLLPSRSVHRKLEDLLSKLHCVESISKMLKSDGLTLLDARDLFDGLLEMRPTFSNYLGKCLLMHSPVFEAAEVKVLAGEATSLTAEEASELEPFKMGVGALSSAEVVSSEVKEGFADRILKRRKVSVDPAMYKLLSAISPTPNIVERLFSVARGVLRHERRRLSPMKLEMILFLKVNEGYWDVTTVEASL
;
A
#
# COMPACT_ATOMS: atom_id res chain seq x y z
N MET A 1 29.15 15.25 -10.66
CA MET A 1 28.97 14.74 -9.29
C MET A 1 28.81 15.98 -8.43
N LEU A 2 27.56 16.36 -8.13
CA LEU A 2 27.22 17.65 -7.53
C LEU A 2 26.94 17.43 -6.05
N ASP A 3 27.83 17.97 -5.22
CA ASP A 3 27.63 18.17 -3.78
C ASP A 3 26.46 19.12 -3.56
N PHE A 4 25.31 18.55 -3.16
CA PHE A 4 24.24 19.27 -2.50
C PHE A 4 24.25 18.88 -1.04
N ALA A 5 24.29 19.90 -0.18
CA ALA A 5 24.41 19.79 1.28
C ALA A 5 23.49 18.70 1.86
N MET A 6 24.13 17.72 2.49
CA MET A 6 23.53 16.64 3.27
C MET A 6 22.55 17.19 4.32
N PHE A 7 21.26 16.92 4.15
CA PHE A 7 20.39 16.58 5.27
C PHE A 7 20.44 15.05 5.47
N ALA A 8 21.63 14.53 5.73
CA ALA A 8 21.80 13.16 6.21
C ALA A 8 22.02 13.23 7.72
N SER A 9 21.03 12.77 8.49
CA SER A 9 21.23 12.47 9.91
C SER A 9 22.08 11.21 10.00
N LEU A 10 23.38 11.37 10.29
CA LEU A 10 24.26 10.22 10.46
C LEU A 10 24.21 9.76 11.92
N PRO A 11 24.07 8.44 12.18
CA PRO A 11 24.21 7.90 13.52
C PRO A 11 25.62 8.15 14.06
N LEU A 12 25.73 8.57 15.31
CA LEU A 12 27.01 8.80 15.97
C LEU A 12 27.53 7.48 16.56
N LEU A 13 28.72 7.09 16.14
CA LEU A 13 29.46 5.96 16.70
C LEU A 13 30.43 6.45 17.81
N ASP A 14 30.70 5.61 18.80
CA ASP A 14 31.78 5.81 19.77
C ASP A 14 33.15 5.45 19.17
N GLU A 15 34.21 5.55 19.97
CA GLU A 15 35.59 5.32 19.51
C GLU A 15 35.84 3.85 19.12
N GLU A 16 34.96 2.95 19.55
CA GLU A 16 34.96 1.52 19.27
C GLU A 16 34.06 1.14 18.08
N GLY A 17 33.35 2.10 17.48
CA GLY A 17 32.48 1.89 16.32
C GLY A 17 31.07 1.40 16.64
N VAL A 18 30.62 1.52 17.90
CA VAL A 18 29.29 1.11 18.37
C VAL A 18 28.32 2.30 18.39
N LEU A 19 27.05 2.04 18.07
CA LEU A 19 26.00 3.05 17.99
C LEU A 19 25.68 3.67 19.36
N THR A 20 25.91 4.98 19.51
CA THR A 20 25.73 5.71 20.78
C THR A 20 24.28 6.11 21.09
N GLY A 21 23.35 5.83 20.16
CA GLY A 21 21.95 6.28 20.26
C GLY A 21 21.73 7.78 19.97
N TYR A 22 22.76 8.55 19.61
CA TYR A 22 22.63 9.96 19.21
C TYR A 22 22.82 10.14 17.70
N HIS A 23 22.14 11.14 17.13
CA HIS A 23 22.35 11.54 15.74
C HIS A 23 23.07 12.88 15.67
N VAL A 24 23.95 13.01 14.69
CA VAL A 24 24.62 14.28 14.37
C VAL A 24 24.11 14.77 13.03
N TYR A 25 23.73 16.04 12.99
CA TYR A 25 23.49 16.76 11.75
C TYR A 25 24.31 18.04 11.71
N THR A 26 24.62 18.47 10.50
CA THR A 26 25.44 19.66 10.25
C THR A 26 24.56 20.69 9.57
N ALA A 27 24.16 21.73 10.31
CA ALA A 27 23.45 22.88 9.75
C ALA A 27 24.31 24.13 9.93
N ARG A 28 24.57 24.86 8.83
CA ARG A 28 25.39 26.09 8.82
C ARG A 28 26.77 25.92 9.50
N GLY A 29 27.45 24.80 9.25
CA GLY A 29 28.80 24.55 9.77
C GLY A 29 28.93 24.30 11.29
N LYS A 30 27.82 24.27 12.05
CA LYS A 30 27.83 23.94 13.49
C LYS A 30 27.33 22.52 13.73
N ARG A 31 28.16 21.71 14.40
CA ARG A 31 27.89 20.30 14.73
C ARG A 31 27.06 20.25 16.02
N ARG A 32 25.85 19.67 15.97
CA ARG A 32 24.96 19.53 17.14
C ARG A 32 24.63 18.05 17.38
N LYS A 33 24.69 17.62 18.65
CA LYS A 33 24.23 16.30 19.11
C LYS A 33 22.73 16.38 19.39
N HIS A 34 21.95 15.43 18.86
CA HIS A 34 20.52 15.34 19.11
C HIS A 34 20.14 13.91 19.57
N ALA A 35 19.32 13.81 20.62
CA ALA A 35 18.78 12.53 21.08
C ALA A 35 17.62 12.05 20.17
N PRO A 36 17.26 10.76 20.12
CA PRO A 36 16.15 10.31 19.28
C PRO A 36 14.80 10.74 19.87
N LYS A 37 14.07 11.56 19.13
CA LYS A 37 12.63 11.90 19.30
C LYS A 37 12.22 12.58 20.62
N ASP A 38 12.23 13.91 20.61
CA ASP A 38 11.61 14.72 21.68
C ASP A 38 10.93 16.00 21.19
N GLY A 39 10.83 16.19 19.87
CA GLY A 39 10.14 17.36 19.26
C GLY A 39 8.67 17.52 19.68
N TYR A 40 7.96 16.43 19.97
CA TYR A 40 6.58 16.48 20.49
C TYR A 40 6.50 16.69 22.02
N ILE A 41 7.52 16.25 22.77
CA ILE A 41 7.54 16.37 24.24
C ILE A 41 7.85 17.82 24.65
N ASN A 42 8.70 18.51 23.90
CA ASN A 42 9.04 19.91 24.16
C ASN A 42 7.91 20.89 23.82
N LEU A 43 7.02 20.56 22.86
CA LEU A 43 5.86 21.40 22.56
C LEU A 43 4.86 21.41 23.72
N ALA A 44 4.60 20.25 24.33
CA ALA A 44 3.70 20.16 25.48
C ALA A 44 4.29 20.88 26.72
N THR A 45 5.59 20.75 26.94
CA THR A 45 6.28 21.45 28.03
C THR A 45 6.30 22.96 27.81
N HIS A 46 6.58 23.41 26.57
CA HIS A 46 6.53 24.82 26.17
C HIS A 46 5.12 25.40 26.28
N ALA A 47 4.08 24.67 25.85
CA ALA A 47 2.69 25.09 25.99
C ALA A 47 2.29 25.23 27.46
N ARG A 48 2.70 24.30 28.34
CA ARG A 48 2.46 24.40 29.79
C ARG A 48 3.21 25.54 30.47
N THR A 49 4.37 25.95 29.95
CA THR A 49 5.15 27.08 30.53
C THR A 49 4.75 28.44 29.98
N ALA A 50 4.39 28.53 28.70
CA ALA A 50 4.00 29.78 28.05
C ALA A 50 2.52 30.14 28.26
N HIS A 51 1.66 29.13 28.49
CA HIS A 51 0.24 29.30 28.69
C HIS A 51 -0.17 28.63 30.01
N ALA A 52 -0.21 29.41 31.10
CA ALA A 52 -0.53 28.90 32.45
C ALA A 52 -1.92 28.21 32.53
N ASN A 53 -2.83 28.56 31.63
CA ASN A 53 -4.19 28.01 31.54
C ASN A 53 -4.28 26.82 30.57
N PHE A 54 -3.19 26.38 29.96
CA PHE A 54 -3.23 25.32 28.94
C PHE A 54 -3.88 24.03 29.43
N GLU A 55 -3.65 23.62 30.68
CA GLU A 55 -4.31 22.43 31.23
C GLU A 55 -5.80 22.61 31.52
N SER A 56 -6.25 23.82 31.92
CA SER A 56 -7.68 24.10 32.08
C SER A 56 -8.34 24.20 30.71
N ASP A 57 -7.74 24.91 29.76
CA ASP A 57 -8.27 25.11 28.42
C ASP A 57 -8.32 23.79 27.63
N MET A 58 -7.37 22.87 27.84
CA MET A 58 -7.40 21.52 27.26
C MET A 58 -8.37 20.57 27.99
N ARG A 59 -8.61 20.74 29.30
CA ARG A 59 -9.69 20.01 30.00
C ARG A 59 -11.06 20.51 29.54
N ASP A 60 -11.19 21.82 29.34
CA ASP A 60 -12.38 22.46 28.79
C ASP A 60 -12.50 22.22 27.27
N ALA A 61 -11.44 21.81 26.56
CA ALA A 61 -11.50 21.35 25.17
C ALA A 61 -11.57 19.81 25.02
N SER A 62 -11.53 19.08 26.14
CA SER A 62 -11.77 17.63 26.19
C SER A 62 -13.23 17.35 25.77
N PRO A 63 -13.59 16.13 25.30
CA PRO A 63 -14.93 15.82 24.75
C PRO A 63 -16.12 16.09 25.68
N ALA A 64 -15.89 16.53 26.92
CA ALA A 64 -16.92 17.06 27.81
C ALA A 64 -17.51 18.40 27.33
N ALA A 65 -16.76 19.25 26.60
CA ALA A 65 -17.27 20.56 26.15
C ALA A 65 -17.59 20.63 24.64
N THR A 66 -17.03 19.72 23.83
CA THR A 66 -17.52 19.54 22.46
C THR A 66 -18.79 18.72 22.55
N LYS A 67 -19.94 19.39 22.37
CA LYS A 67 -21.32 18.85 22.37
C LYS A 67 -21.58 17.77 21.30
N THR A 68 -20.70 16.80 21.11
CA THR A 68 -20.89 15.68 20.19
C THR A 68 -21.63 14.51 20.85
N LEU A 69 -21.69 14.47 22.19
CA LEU A 69 -22.47 13.47 22.95
C LEU A 69 -23.96 13.83 23.13
N VAL A 70 -24.40 15.01 22.67
CA VAL A 70 -25.75 15.54 22.98
C VAL A 70 -26.79 15.21 21.88
N TYR A 71 -26.40 14.55 20.79
CA TYR A 71 -27.29 14.31 19.64
C TYR A 71 -27.42 12.85 19.21
N THR A 72 -27.42 11.90 20.15
CA THR A 72 -27.85 10.54 19.83
C THR A 72 -28.93 10.09 20.81
N ASN A 73 -30.15 9.86 20.30
CA ASN A 73 -31.23 9.18 21.03
C ASN A 73 -30.97 7.66 21.18
N LEU A 74 -29.73 7.21 20.97
CA LEU A 74 -29.31 5.82 21.09
C LEU A 74 -29.04 5.52 22.57
N ALA A 75 -29.52 4.36 23.03
CA ALA A 75 -29.24 3.89 24.38
C ALA A 75 -27.72 3.74 24.60
N PHE A 76 -27.25 4.00 25.82
CA PHE A 76 -25.86 3.75 26.19
C PHE A 76 -25.54 2.26 26.07
N VAL A 77 -24.45 1.94 25.39
CA VAL A 77 -23.89 0.58 25.28
C VAL A 77 -22.57 0.54 26.06
N SER A 78 -22.34 -0.50 26.86
CA SER A 78 -21.07 -0.67 27.57
C SER A 78 -19.94 -1.02 26.61
N VAL A 79 -18.69 -0.77 27.00
CA VAL A 79 -17.52 -1.15 26.19
C VAL A 79 -17.51 -2.67 25.93
N ASP A 80 -17.85 -3.48 26.94
CA ASP A 80 -17.88 -4.93 26.81
C ASP A 80 -18.99 -5.41 25.88
N ALA A 81 -20.17 -4.81 25.96
CA ALA A 81 -21.27 -5.11 25.04
C ALA A 81 -20.91 -4.71 23.61
N LEU A 82 -20.30 -3.53 23.41
CA LEU A 82 -19.85 -3.10 22.09
C LEU A 82 -18.82 -4.06 21.50
N LEU A 83 -17.83 -4.51 22.29
CA LEU A 83 -16.82 -5.46 21.85
C LEU A 83 -17.42 -6.82 21.52
N SER A 84 -18.30 -7.34 22.38
CA SER A 84 -19.03 -8.59 22.12
C SER A 84 -19.83 -8.51 20.83
N ASN A 85 -20.54 -7.40 20.58
CA ASN A 85 -21.31 -7.20 19.36
C ASN A 85 -20.41 -7.13 18.12
N MET A 86 -19.26 -6.45 18.23
CA MET A 86 -18.28 -6.40 17.14
C MET A 86 -17.68 -7.77 16.84
N GLU A 87 -17.40 -8.59 17.85
CA GLU A 87 -16.93 -9.97 17.68
C GLU A 87 -18.00 -10.84 16.98
N SER A 88 -19.25 -10.76 17.42
CA SER A 88 -20.38 -11.46 16.79
C SER A 88 -20.55 -11.02 15.34
N LEU A 89 -20.55 -9.72 15.07
CA LEU A 89 -20.68 -9.18 13.72
C LEU A 89 -19.51 -9.59 12.83
N THR A 90 -18.28 -9.58 13.35
CA THR A 90 -17.08 -10.02 12.63
C THR A 90 -17.20 -11.48 12.21
N LYS A 91 -17.73 -12.36 13.08
CA LYS A 91 -17.98 -13.78 12.73
C LYS A 91 -19.04 -13.92 11.63
N ILE A 92 -20.13 -13.16 11.70
CA ILE A 92 -21.18 -13.20 10.67
C ILE A 92 -20.62 -12.71 9.34
N VAL A 93 -19.95 -11.57 9.32
CA VAL A 93 -19.30 -11.02 8.10
C VAL A 93 -18.28 -12.01 7.54
N GLY A 94 -17.46 -12.62 8.38
CA GLY A 94 -16.54 -13.68 7.97
C GLY A 94 -17.26 -14.85 7.29
N SER A 95 -18.40 -15.29 7.83
CA SER A 95 -19.22 -16.34 7.21
C SER A 95 -19.81 -15.90 5.86
N VAL A 96 -20.27 -14.65 5.73
CA VAL A 96 -20.80 -14.11 4.47
C VAL A 96 -19.70 -14.05 3.41
N VAL A 97 -18.53 -13.50 3.75
CA VAL A 97 -17.36 -13.46 2.87
C VAL A 97 -16.94 -14.89 2.47
N GLY A 98 -16.86 -15.81 3.43
CA GLY A 98 -16.47 -17.20 3.18
C GLY A 98 -17.44 -17.93 2.23
N LYS A 99 -18.75 -17.67 2.34
CA LYS A 99 -19.78 -18.23 1.44
C LYS A 99 -19.75 -17.63 0.03
N GLU A 100 -19.43 -16.35 -0.10
CA GLU A 100 -19.32 -15.69 -1.41
C GLU A 100 -18.05 -16.11 -2.15
N MET A 101 -16.93 -16.27 -1.43
CA MET A 101 -15.64 -16.53 -2.04
C MET A 101 -15.59 -17.90 -2.76
N PRO A 102 -15.18 -17.92 -4.04
CA PRO A 102 -15.05 -19.15 -4.81
C PRO A 102 -13.84 -19.99 -4.35
N GLU A 103 -13.75 -21.24 -4.82
CA GLU A 103 -12.55 -22.07 -4.65
C GLU A 103 -11.32 -21.50 -5.38
N ASP A 104 -11.56 -20.86 -6.52
CA ASP A 104 -10.54 -20.20 -7.32
C ASP A 104 -10.39 -18.73 -6.86
N PHE A 105 -9.43 -18.45 -5.98
CA PHE A 105 -9.10 -17.09 -5.52
C PHE A 105 -7.58 -16.91 -5.40
N GLY A 106 -7.11 -15.68 -5.29
CA GLY A 106 -5.74 -15.33 -4.90
C GLY A 106 -5.69 -14.55 -3.60
N LEU A 107 -4.48 -14.34 -3.09
CA LEU A 107 -4.23 -13.54 -1.88
C LEU A 107 -3.39 -12.32 -2.25
N ILE A 108 -3.75 -11.15 -1.70
CA ILE A 108 -2.91 -9.95 -1.78
C ILE A 108 -2.44 -9.61 -0.38
N LEU A 109 -1.13 -9.56 -0.17
CA LEU A 109 -0.55 -9.29 1.13
C LEU A 109 0.57 -8.27 1.09
N ASP A 110 0.70 -7.58 2.20
CA ASP A 110 1.84 -6.73 2.50
C ASP A 110 1.96 -6.59 4.02
N ASP A 111 3.13 -6.15 4.47
CA ASP A 111 3.44 -5.91 5.87
C ASP A 111 3.68 -4.42 6.13
N CYS A 112 3.30 -3.97 7.32
CA CYS A 112 3.59 -2.63 7.81
C CYS A 112 3.94 -2.67 9.30
N SER A 113 4.87 -1.80 9.69
CA SER A 113 5.16 -1.56 11.11
C SER A 113 4.30 -0.43 11.66
N PHE A 114 3.78 -0.64 12.86
CA PHE A 114 3.09 0.37 13.66
C PHE A 114 3.78 0.47 15.02
N GLY A 115 4.70 1.43 15.16
CA GLY A 115 5.52 1.53 16.37
C GLY A 115 6.51 0.37 16.45
N THR A 116 6.37 -0.47 17.48
CA THR A 116 7.21 -1.67 17.69
C THR A 116 6.58 -2.94 17.13
N GLU A 117 5.30 -2.90 16.75
CA GLU A 117 4.56 -4.07 16.27
C GLU A 117 4.61 -4.15 14.74
N GLN A 118 4.77 -5.36 14.21
CA GLN A 118 4.62 -5.65 12.79
C GLN A 118 3.25 -6.24 12.52
N TYR A 119 2.58 -5.74 11.49
CA TYR A 119 1.28 -6.20 11.06
C TYR A 119 1.39 -6.76 9.65
N GLN A 120 0.73 -7.90 9.44
CA GLN A 120 0.49 -8.44 8.11
C GLN A 120 -0.99 -8.24 7.79
N ALA A 121 -1.25 -7.68 6.61
CA ALA A 121 -2.60 -7.59 6.09
C ALA A 121 -2.74 -8.49 4.87
N VAL A 122 -3.87 -9.19 4.80
CA VAL A 122 -4.19 -10.12 3.71
C VAL A 122 -5.60 -9.86 3.20
N TYR A 123 -5.71 -9.66 1.89
CA TYR A 123 -6.96 -9.56 1.14
C TYR A 123 -7.18 -10.81 0.30
N GLY A 124 -8.44 -11.19 0.13
CA GLY A 124 -8.85 -12.12 -0.92
C GLY A 124 -8.90 -11.40 -2.27
N CYS A 125 -8.72 -12.13 -3.35
CA CYS A 125 -8.84 -11.59 -4.71
C CYS A 125 -9.54 -12.62 -5.60
N TYR A 126 -10.69 -12.27 -6.15
CA TYR A 126 -11.44 -13.14 -7.06
C TYR A 126 -12.31 -12.34 -8.01
N SER A 127 -12.71 -12.96 -9.11
CA SER A 127 -13.58 -12.36 -10.13
C SER A 127 -15.05 -12.70 -9.85
N THR A 128 -15.93 -11.73 -10.05
CA THR A 128 -17.39 -11.93 -10.12
C THR A 128 -17.91 -11.37 -11.44
N PRO A 129 -19.15 -11.69 -11.87
CA PRO A 129 -19.77 -11.05 -13.03
C PRO A 129 -19.85 -9.52 -12.92
N SER A 130 -19.87 -8.98 -11.68
CA SER A 130 -19.87 -7.54 -11.40
C SER A 130 -18.48 -6.88 -11.40
N GLY A 131 -17.42 -7.66 -11.66
CA GLY A 131 -16.03 -7.22 -11.56
C GLY A 131 -15.26 -7.91 -10.43
N PRO A 132 -13.98 -7.55 -10.25
CA PRO A 132 -13.15 -8.15 -9.22
C PRO A 132 -13.59 -7.71 -7.81
N ARG A 133 -13.42 -8.60 -6.84
CA ARG A 133 -13.72 -8.39 -5.42
C ARG A 133 -12.47 -8.59 -4.58
N TYR A 134 -12.34 -7.74 -3.56
CA TYR A 134 -11.18 -7.69 -2.68
C TYR A 134 -11.57 -7.55 -1.20
N PRO A 135 -12.19 -8.56 -0.57
CA PRO A 135 -12.48 -8.51 0.86
C PRO A 135 -11.19 -8.54 1.68
N LEU A 136 -11.15 -7.79 2.78
CA LEU A 136 -10.09 -7.91 3.78
C LEU A 136 -10.31 -9.21 4.56
N LEU A 137 -9.32 -10.08 4.60
CA LEU A 137 -9.41 -11.37 5.31
C LEU A 137 -8.79 -11.29 6.71
N SER A 138 -7.66 -10.60 6.85
CA SER A 138 -7.03 -10.36 8.15
C SER A 138 -6.12 -9.13 8.12
N MET A 139 -6.00 -8.47 9.26
CA MET A 139 -4.91 -7.53 9.54
C MET A 139 -4.47 -7.79 10.98
N ALA A 140 -3.58 -8.77 11.13
CA ALA A 140 -3.14 -9.24 12.44
C ALA A 140 -1.68 -8.83 12.72
N PRO A 141 -1.33 -8.61 13.99
CA PRO A 141 0.07 -8.50 14.37
C PRO A 141 0.74 -9.86 14.10
N VAL A 142 1.95 -9.81 13.54
CA VAL A 142 2.80 -10.99 13.47
C VAL A 142 3.40 -11.17 14.87
N MET A 143 2.90 -12.16 15.62
CA MET A 143 3.29 -12.43 17.02
C MET A 143 4.82 -12.44 17.14
N ASP A 144 5.37 -11.70 18.11
CA ASP A 144 6.82 -11.48 18.31
C ASP A 144 7.34 -12.40 19.43
N GLU A 145 7.49 -13.70 19.17
CA GLU A 145 8.38 -14.56 19.97
C GLU A 145 9.84 -14.40 19.48
N THR A 146 10.83 -14.71 20.30
CA THR A 146 12.23 -14.49 19.88
C THR A 146 12.67 -15.54 18.85
N GLY A 147 12.70 -15.18 17.57
CA GLY A 147 13.47 -15.89 16.53
C GLY A 147 12.75 -16.32 15.25
N ASP A 148 11.41 -16.36 15.20
CA ASP A 148 10.68 -17.07 14.13
C ASP A 148 9.69 -16.23 13.27
N HIS A 149 9.56 -14.92 13.47
CA HIS A 149 8.35 -14.17 13.02
C HIS A 149 8.45 -13.33 11.77
N LEU A 150 9.53 -13.49 11.02
CA LEU A 150 9.64 -12.96 9.67
C LEU A 150 9.92 -14.08 8.66
N THR A 151 9.78 -15.33 9.08
CA THR A 151 9.96 -16.49 8.23
C THR A 151 8.74 -16.69 7.34
N ALA A 152 8.94 -17.34 6.19
CA ALA A 152 7.83 -17.67 5.31
C ALA A 152 6.91 -18.73 5.93
N GLU A 153 7.46 -19.59 6.79
CA GLU A 153 6.77 -20.61 7.57
C GLU A 153 5.79 -19.98 8.57
N GLY A 154 6.26 -18.99 9.35
CA GLY A 154 5.42 -18.26 10.29
C GLY A 154 4.25 -17.54 9.61
N ARG A 155 4.51 -16.92 8.45
CA ARG A 155 3.47 -16.28 7.64
C ARG A 155 2.45 -17.28 7.10
N LEU A 156 2.91 -18.44 6.62
CA LEU A 156 2.01 -19.47 6.14
C LEU A 156 1.09 -19.97 7.28
N MET A 157 1.64 -20.21 8.46
CA MET A 157 0.86 -20.63 9.63
C MET A 157 -0.16 -19.56 10.04
N ALA A 158 0.22 -18.28 10.02
CA ALA A 158 -0.71 -17.18 10.28
C ALA A 158 -1.84 -17.15 9.23
N ILE A 159 -1.52 -17.32 7.95
CA ILE A 159 -2.48 -17.41 6.85
C ILE A 159 -3.44 -18.57 7.06
N GLU A 160 -2.94 -19.79 7.23
CA GLU A 160 -3.77 -20.98 7.43
C GLU A 160 -4.69 -20.85 8.65
N ARG A 161 -4.17 -20.25 9.73
CA ARG A 161 -4.95 -20.02 10.94
C ARG A 161 -6.13 -19.08 10.70
N PHE A 162 -5.95 -17.95 10.00
CA PHE A 162 -7.09 -17.06 9.78
C PHE A 162 -8.04 -17.56 8.68
N LEU A 163 -7.53 -18.25 7.65
CA LEU A 163 -8.39 -18.83 6.60
C LEU A 163 -9.37 -19.86 7.20
N SER A 164 -8.98 -20.54 8.30
CA SER A 164 -9.88 -21.45 9.03
C SER A 164 -11.11 -20.78 9.67
N PHE A 165 -11.16 -19.44 9.75
CA PHE A 165 -12.37 -18.72 10.18
C PHE A 165 -13.43 -18.59 9.08
N PHE A 166 -13.03 -18.76 7.81
CA PHE A 166 -13.91 -18.60 6.66
C PHE A 166 -14.41 -19.93 6.12
N TRP A 167 -13.59 -20.98 6.19
CA TRP A 167 -13.89 -22.30 5.64
C TRP A 167 -13.39 -23.42 6.55
N ASP A 168 -14.18 -24.50 6.63
CA ASP A 168 -13.80 -25.74 7.33
C ASP A 168 -12.87 -26.61 6.47
N ASP A 169 -12.89 -26.42 5.14
CA ASP A 169 -12.04 -27.12 4.19
C ASP A 169 -10.74 -26.35 3.88
N TYR A 170 -9.69 -27.11 3.55
CA TYR A 170 -8.39 -26.55 3.26
C TYR A 170 -8.36 -25.86 1.88
N ARG A 171 -8.37 -24.53 1.88
CA ARG A 171 -8.29 -23.72 0.65
C ARG A 171 -6.99 -22.90 0.60
N ARG A 172 -6.30 -22.95 -0.54
CA ARG A 172 -5.11 -22.12 -0.83
C ARG A 172 -5.39 -21.18 -1.99
N GLY A 173 -4.87 -19.97 -1.89
CA GLY A 173 -4.86 -19.04 -3.02
C GLY A 173 -4.05 -19.61 -4.20
N LYS A 174 -4.58 -19.45 -5.41
CA LYS A 174 -3.97 -19.84 -6.69
C LYS A 174 -2.77 -18.98 -7.07
N PHE A 175 -2.70 -17.76 -6.55
CA PHE A 175 -1.60 -16.81 -6.73
C PHE A 175 -1.44 -15.95 -5.48
N LEU A 176 -0.27 -15.36 -5.34
CA LEU A 176 0.07 -14.41 -4.29
C LEU A 176 0.43 -13.08 -4.91
N VAL A 177 -0.19 -11.98 -4.47
CA VAL A 177 0.22 -10.63 -4.81
C VAL A 177 0.95 -10.03 -3.61
N GLY A 178 2.17 -9.56 -3.79
CA GLY A 178 2.96 -8.96 -2.71
C GLY A 178 4.29 -8.41 -3.21
N ASP A 179 5.08 -7.78 -2.35
CA ASP A 179 6.41 -7.34 -2.77
C ASP A 179 7.33 -8.52 -3.10
N ASN A 180 8.30 -8.29 -4.00
CA ASN A 180 9.23 -9.33 -4.46
C ASN A 180 10.37 -9.61 -3.44
N CYS A 181 10.07 -9.54 -2.14
CA CYS A 181 11.04 -9.79 -1.07
C CYS A 181 11.32 -11.29 -0.90
N ALA A 182 12.48 -11.65 -0.32
CA ALA A 182 12.88 -13.05 -0.15
C ALA A 182 11.86 -13.89 0.64
N VAL A 183 11.20 -13.29 1.63
CA VAL A 183 10.19 -13.96 2.45
C VAL A 183 8.94 -14.27 1.63
N ASN A 184 8.45 -13.33 0.83
CA ASN A 184 7.27 -13.56 -0.03
C ASN A 184 7.55 -14.55 -1.16
N LYS A 185 8.77 -14.55 -1.73
CA LYS A 185 9.21 -15.59 -2.68
C LYS A 185 9.19 -16.99 -2.05
N ARG A 186 9.67 -17.09 -0.82
CA ARG A 186 9.68 -18.35 -0.07
C ARG A 186 8.27 -18.78 0.31
N LEU A 187 7.40 -17.86 0.72
CA LEU A 187 5.99 -18.11 1.02
C LEU A 187 5.25 -18.63 -0.21
N ALA A 188 5.40 -17.97 -1.35
CA ALA A 188 4.84 -18.41 -2.64
C ALA A 188 5.31 -19.83 -3.01
N SER A 189 6.58 -20.14 -2.74
CA SER A 189 7.14 -21.48 -2.96
C SER A 189 6.47 -22.54 -2.06
N PHE A 190 6.18 -22.23 -0.79
CA PHE A 190 5.45 -23.13 0.09
C PHE A 190 3.98 -23.32 -0.31
N MET A 191 3.34 -22.24 -0.76
CA MET A 191 1.98 -22.27 -1.28
C MET A 191 1.90 -22.99 -2.64
N LYS A 192 3.03 -23.15 -3.34
CA LYS A 192 3.12 -23.60 -4.74
C LYS A 192 2.28 -22.74 -5.68
N ALA A 193 2.36 -21.43 -5.47
CA ALA A 193 1.59 -20.44 -6.21
C ALA A 193 2.56 -19.40 -6.82
N PRO A 194 2.28 -18.84 -8.02
CA PRO A 194 3.03 -17.74 -8.56
C PRO A 194 2.94 -16.50 -7.64
N LEU A 195 4.07 -15.81 -7.47
CA LEU A 195 4.13 -14.50 -6.83
C LEU A 195 4.08 -13.42 -7.91
N VAL A 196 2.98 -12.68 -7.91
CA VAL A 196 2.75 -11.47 -8.67
C VAL A 196 3.19 -10.29 -7.82
N GLY A 197 4.24 -9.60 -8.20
CA GLY A 197 4.83 -8.64 -7.28
C GLY A 197 5.74 -7.65 -7.92
N PHE A 198 5.38 -6.38 -7.78
CA PHE A 198 6.27 -5.29 -8.09
C PHE A 198 7.36 -5.17 -7.02
N LEU A 199 8.58 -4.80 -7.41
CA LEU A 199 9.54 -4.30 -6.43
C LEU A 199 8.92 -3.08 -5.77
N ARG A 200 8.87 -3.10 -4.43
CA ARG A 200 8.62 -1.89 -3.65
C ARG A 200 9.52 -0.80 -4.23
N GLN A 201 8.91 0.24 -4.80
CA GLN A 201 9.59 1.51 -4.86
C GLN A 201 9.72 1.93 -3.41
N ASP A 202 10.79 1.49 -2.76
CA ASP A 202 11.27 2.21 -1.62
C ASP A 202 11.31 3.68 -2.02
N THR A 203 11.06 4.51 -1.03
CA THR A 203 10.77 5.92 -1.17
C THR A 203 11.98 6.81 -1.58
N PRO A 204 13.18 6.34 -2.05
CA PRO A 204 14.21 7.27 -2.54
C PRO A 204 13.80 8.15 -3.73
N GLY A 205 12.95 7.64 -4.64
CA GLY A 205 12.55 8.39 -5.84
C GLY A 205 11.63 9.58 -5.55
N THR A 206 10.70 9.40 -4.62
CA THR A 206 9.71 10.41 -4.21
C THR A 206 10.30 11.55 -3.40
N SER A 207 11.36 11.33 -2.62
CA SER A 207 12.00 12.40 -1.84
C SER A 207 12.71 13.40 -2.75
N THR A 208 13.47 12.92 -3.74
CA THR A 208 14.15 13.77 -4.73
C THR A 208 13.14 14.55 -5.58
N PHE A 209 12.10 13.87 -6.07
CA PHE A 209 11.00 14.53 -6.79
C PHE A 209 10.33 15.61 -5.95
N SER A 210 9.92 15.28 -4.71
CA SER A 210 9.26 16.23 -3.80
C SER A 210 10.15 17.42 -3.45
N MET A 211 11.47 17.21 -3.31
CA MET A 211 12.43 18.28 -3.06
C MET A 211 12.54 19.24 -4.24
N ILE A 212 12.64 18.72 -5.47
CA ILE A 212 12.75 19.54 -6.68
C ILE A 212 11.41 20.26 -6.94
N GLU A 213 10.29 19.56 -6.84
CA GLU A 213 8.96 20.16 -6.99
C GLU A 213 8.75 21.29 -5.96
N ARG A 214 9.10 21.05 -4.68
CA ARG A 214 9.05 22.06 -3.63
C ARG A 214 9.97 23.24 -3.92
N TYR A 215 11.16 23.01 -4.46
CA TYR A 215 12.06 24.09 -4.88
C TYR A 215 11.39 24.98 -5.93
N PHE A 216 10.76 24.42 -6.97
CA PHE A 216 10.08 25.21 -8.00
C PHE A 216 8.84 25.95 -7.45
N ARG A 217 8.07 25.32 -6.55
CA ARG A 217 6.95 25.99 -5.85
C ARG A 217 7.42 27.16 -4.98
N LEU A 218 8.59 27.03 -4.34
CA LEU A 218 9.13 28.07 -3.47
C LEU A 218 9.90 29.15 -4.25
N ARG A 219 10.37 28.85 -5.46
CA ARG A 219 11.26 29.72 -6.23
C ARG A 219 10.68 31.11 -6.47
N GLU A 220 9.37 31.23 -6.68
CA GLU A 220 8.69 32.51 -6.89
C GLU A 220 8.68 33.41 -5.64
N PHE A 221 8.87 32.82 -4.45
CA PHE A 221 8.89 33.52 -3.17
C PHE A 221 10.30 33.79 -2.64
N LEU A 222 11.34 33.33 -3.35
CA LEU A 222 12.74 33.51 -2.94
C LEU A 222 13.33 34.71 -3.71
N PRO A 223 13.55 35.87 -3.04
CA PRO A 223 14.17 37.03 -3.68
C PRO A 223 15.56 36.67 -4.21
N ALA A 224 15.84 37.04 -5.45
CA ALA A 224 17.13 36.73 -6.10
C ALA A 224 18.25 37.69 -5.68
N ASP A 225 17.85 38.77 -5.02
CA ASP A 225 18.55 39.97 -4.62
C ASP A 225 18.75 40.04 -3.10
N ASP A 226 18.38 38.99 -2.38
CA ASP A 226 18.71 38.79 -0.97
C ASP A 226 20.08 38.11 -0.86
N ASP A 227 21.09 38.90 -0.53
CA ASP A 227 22.49 38.48 -0.40
C ASP A 227 22.68 37.35 0.64
N ASP A 228 21.78 37.22 1.63
CA ASP A 228 21.89 36.18 2.66
C ASP A 228 21.53 34.77 2.13
N ILE A 229 20.81 34.69 1.01
CA ILE A 229 20.35 33.43 0.40
C ILE A 229 20.82 33.25 -1.06
N ALA A 230 21.35 34.28 -1.71
CA ALA A 230 21.80 34.25 -3.10
C ALA A 230 22.82 33.12 -3.35
N ASP A 231 23.77 32.92 -2.44
CA ASP A 231 24.78 31.86 -2.51
C ASP A 231 24.22 30.45 -2.30
N LEU A 232 23.01 30.33 -1.74
CA LEU A 232 22.32 29.06 -1.50
C LEU A 232 21.39 28.68 -2.66
N LEU A 233 21.07 29.63 -3.55
CA LEU A 233 20.19 29.38 -4.69
C LEU A 233 20.94 28.68 -5.83
N PRO A 234 20.31 27.71 -6.52
CA PRO A 234 20.88 27.14 -7.73
C PRO A 234 21.14 28.23 -8.78
N SER A 235 22.34 28.21 -9.35
CA SER A 235 22.70 29.07 -10.48
C SER A 235 21.72 28.86 -11.64
N ARG A 236 21.60 29.84 -12.56
CA ARG A 236 20.68 29.75 -13.70
C ARG A 236 20.87 28.47 -14.54
N SER A 237 22.10 28.01 -14.69
CA SER A 237 22.41 26.78 -15.44
C SER A 237 21.97 25.52 -14.70
N VAL A 238 22.11 25.49 -13.37
CA VAL A 238 21.62 24.39 -12.52
C VAL A 238 20.09 24.41 -12.48
N HIS A 239 19.46 25.58 -12.37
CA HIS A 239 18.02 25.73 -12.42
C HIS A 239 17.41 25.13 -13.69
N ARG A 240 17.96 25.43 -14.86
CA ARG A 240 17.52 24.83 -16.14
C ARG A 240 17.69 23.31 -16.18
N LYS A 241 18.76 22.78 -15.58
CA LYS A 241 18.95 21.32 -15.46
C LYS A 241 17.93 20.69 -14.51
N LEU A 242 17.57 21.38 -13.42
CA LEU A 242 16.53 20.93 -12.50
C LEU A 242 15.15 20.96 -13.15
N GLU A 243 14.88 21.91 -14.04
CA GLU A 243 13.63 22.02 -14.79
C GLU A 243 13.46 20.85 -15.77
N ASP A 244 14.52 20.52 -16.52
CA ASP A 244 14.57 19.33 -17.39
C ASP A 244 14.43 18.03 -16.58
N LEU A 245 15.10 17.95 -15.42
CA LEU A 245 14.99 16.80 -14.52
C LEU A 245 13.57 16.67 -13.95
N LEU A 246 12.95 17.76 -13.48
CA LEU A 246 11.58 17.76 -12.97
C LEU A 246 10.59 17.30 -14.05
N SER A 247 10.75 17.81 -15.27
CA SER A 247 9.95 17.41 -16.42
C SER A 247 10.05 15.90 -16.71
N LYS A 248 11.24 15.31 -16.57
CA LYS A 248 11.46 13.86 -16.70
C LYS A 248 10.82 13.08 -15.55
N LEU A 249 10.92 13.59 -14.32
CA LEU A 249 10.36 12.93 -13.14
C LEU A 249 8.83 12.97 -13.13
N HIS A 250 8.18 13.99 -13.71
CA HIS A 250 6.71 14.03 -13.82
C HIS A 250 6.13 12.88 -14.65
N CYS A 251 6.84 12.41 -15.69
CA CYS A 251 6.42 11.22 -16.44
C CYS A 251 6.43 9.96 -15.55
N VAL A 252 7.50 9.79 -14.76
CA VAL A 252 7.64 8.66 -13.83
C VAL A 252 6.60 8.77 -12.71
N GLU A 253 6.39 9.96 -12.16
CA GLU A 253 5.39 10.24 -11.13
C GLU A 253 3.97 9.93 -11.64
N SER A 254 3.63 10.34 -12.87
CA SER A 254 2.34 10.05 -13.49
C SER A 254 2.10 8.54 -13.61
N ILE A 255 3.10 7.77 -14.01
CA ILE A 255 2.99 6.31 -14.09
C ILE A 255 2.92 5.69 -12.69
N SER A 256 3.77 6.11 -11.74
CA SER A 256 3.73 5.63 -10.36
C SER A 256 2.40 5.91 -9.68
N LYS A 257 1.75 7.05 -9.97
CA LYS A 257 0.39 7.36 -9.49
C LYS A 257 -0.66 6.49 -10.18
N MET A 258 -0.55 6.29 -11.49
CA MET A 258 -1.48 5.43 -12.23
C MET A 258 -1.40 3.99 -11.74
N LEU A 259 -0.20 3.42 -11.62
CA LEU A 259 0.02 2.09 -11.05
C LEU A 259 -0.51 1.96 -9.62
N LYS A 260 -0.70 3.08 -8.92
CA LYS A 260 -1.30 3.16 -7.58
C LYS A 260 -2.83 3.23 -7.56
N SER A 261 -3.48 3.40 -8.71
CA SER A 261 -4.93 3.48 -8.85
C SER A 261 -5.58 2.08 -8.92
N ASP A 262 -6.91 2.03 -8.86
CA ASP A 262 -7.66 0.77 -8.82
C ASP A 262 -7.98 0.27 -10.22
N GLY A 263 -8.18 -1.05 -10.34
CA GLY A 263 -8.69 -1.66 -11.57
C GLY A 263 -7.69 -1.78 -12.71
N LEU A 264 -6.38 -1.62 -12.45
CA LEU A 264 -5.36 -1.94 -13.45
C LEU A 264 -5.08 -3.44 -13.47
N THR A 265 -4.88 -3.94 -14.69
CA THR A 265 -4.37 -5.28 -14.95
C THR A 265 -2.86 -5.29 -15.13
N LEU A 266 -2.26 -6.48 -15.17
CA LEU A 266 -0.84 -6.63 -15.49
C LEU A 266 -0.49 -6.09 -16.90
N LEU A 267 -1.39 -6.24 -17.87
CA LEU A 267 -1.23 -5.69 -19.21
C LEU A 267 -1.18 -4.14 -19.19
N ASP A 268 -2.01 -3.51 -18.36
CA ASP A 268 -1.98 -2.04 -18.21
C ASP A 268 -0.68 -1.56 -17.59
N ALA A 269 -0.18 -2.28 -16.59
CA ALA A 269 1.15 -1.99 -16.05
C ALA A 269 2.21 -2.12 -17.15
N ARG A 270 2.18 -3.19 -17.94
CA ARG A 270 3.14 -3.42 -19.03
C ARG A 270 3.15 -2.28 -20.04
N ASP A 271 1.98 -1.86 -20.51
CA ASP A 271 1.85 -0.74 -21.45
C ASP A 271 2.42 0.56 -20.86
N LEU A 272 2.17 0.84 -19.58
CA LEU A 272 2.72 2.03 -18.92
C LEU A 272 4.25 2.02 -18.91
N PHE A 273 4.88 0.86 -18.69
CA PHE A 273 6.33 0.72 -18.74
C PHE A 273 6.88 0.78 -20.16
N ASP A 274 6.23 0.13 -21.11
CA ASP A 274 6.65 0.16 -22.51
C ASP A 274 6.55 1.59 -23.07
N GLY A 275 5.47 2.32 -22.76
CA GLY A 275 5.34 3.74 -23.10
C GLY A 275 6.36 4.65 -22.39
N LEU A 276 6.80 4.30 -21.17
CA LEU A 276 7.91 5.00 -20.51
C LEU A 276 9.23 4.76 -21.24
N LEU A 277 9.48 3.52 -21.68
CA LEU A 277 10.70 3.13 -22.40
C LEU A 277 10.75 3.74 -23.80
N GLU A 278 9.63 3.83 -24.50
CA GLU A 278 9.51 4.54 -25.79
C GLU A 278 9.91 6.01 -25.64
N MET A 279 9.35 6.70 -24.65
CA MET A 279 9.60 8.11 -24.43
C MET A 279 10.99 8.40 -23.86
N ARG A 280 11.51 7.47 -23.05
CA ARG A 280 12.79 7.62 -22.34
C ARG A 280 13.57 6.30 -22.36
N PRO A 281 14.24 5.98 -23.48
CA PRO A 281 14.97 4.72 -23.63
C PRO A 281 16.05 4.48 -22.56
N THR A 282 16.60 5.55 -21.96
CA THR A 282 17.61 5.47 -20.88
C THR A 282 17.10 4.78 -19.61
N PHE A 283 15.78 4.68 -19.41
CA PHE A 283 15.22 3.95 -18.26
C PHE A 283 15.38 2.43 -18.37
N SER A 284 15.66 1.89 -19.57
CA SER A 284 15.96 0.46 -19.76
C SER A 284 17.11 -0.02 -18.86
N ASN A 285 18.11 0.83 -18.63
CA ASN A 285 19.24 0.56 -17.73
C ASN A 285 18.84 0.36 -16.26
N TYR A 286 17.68 0.91 -15.86
CA TYR A 286 17.17 0.86 -14.48
C TYR A 286 16.00 -0.13 -14.34
N LEU A 287 15.28 -0.37 -15.44
CA LEU A 287 14.09 -1.22 -15.50
C LEU A 287 14.40 -2.67 -15.89
N GLY A 288 15.55 -2.92 -16.56
CA GLY A 288 15.89 -4.21 -17.19
C GLY A 288 16.06 -5.44 -16.29
N LYS A 289 15.91 -5.29 -14.97
CA LYS A 289 15.80 -6.41 -13.99
C LYS A 289 14.75 -6.18 -12.90
N CYS A 290 14.14 -4.99 -12.87
CA CYS A 290 13.35 -4.49 -11.75
C CYS A 290 11.86 -4.89 -11.85
N LEU A 291 11.43 -5.27 -13.04
CA LEU A 291 10.04 -5.36 -13.43
C LEU A 291 9.47 -6.78 -13.43
N LEU A 292 10.36 -7.77 -13.40
CA LEU A 292 9.97 -9.13 -13.70
C LEU A 292 9.48 -9.80 -12.42
N MET A 293 8.22 -10.19 -12.48
CA MET A 293 7.60 -11.03 -11.48
C MET A 293 8.48 -12.25 -11.17
N HIS A 294 8.30 -12.83 -9.99
CA HIS A 294 9.02 -14.04 -9.60
C HIS A 294 8.94 -15.17 -10.66
N SER A 295 7.86 -15.19 -11.47
CA SER A 295 7.71 -16.03 -12.65
C SER A 295 7.57 -15.17 -13.92
N PRO A 296 8.66 -14.96 -14.71
CA PRO A 296 8.60 -14.19 -15.95
C PRO A 296 7.78 -14.90 -17.05
N VAL A 297 7.70 -16.24 -16.98
CA VAL A 297 6.88 -17.05 -17.91
C VAL A 297 5.40 -16.82 -17.63
N PHE A 298 4.99 -16.83 -16.37
CA PHE A 298 3.61 -16.52 -15.97
C PHE A 298 3.22 -15.09 -16.37
N GLU A 299 4.12 -14.11 -16.17
CA GLU A 299 3.89 -12.71 -16.60
C GLU A 299 3.62 -12.61 -18.11
N ALA A 300 4.49 -13.21 -18.93
CA ALA A 300 4.36 -13.19 -20.37
C ALA A 300 3.06 -13.88 -20.83
N ALA A 301 2.72 -15.00 -20.19
CA ALA A 301 1.49 -15.74 -20.46
C ALA A 301 0.24 -14.90 -20.14
N GLU A 302 0.18 -14.30 -18.95
CA GLU A 302 -0.93 -13.46 -18.51
C GLU A 302 -1.11 -12.24 -19.41
N VAL A 303 -0.02 -11.53 -19.74
CA VAL A 303 -0.04 -10.38 -20.64
C VAL A 303 -0.58 -10.75 -22.03
N LYS A 304 -0.15 -11.88 -22.60
CA LYS A 304 -0.67 -12.39 -23.89
C LYS A 304 -2.16 -12.69 -23.82
N VAL A 305 -2.62 -13.35 -22.77
CA VAL A 305 -4.05 -13.67 -22.61
C VAL A 305 -4.87 -12.38 -22.48
N LEU A 306 -4.44 -11.44 -21.64
CA LEU A 306 -5.11 -10.14 -21.47
C LEU A 306 -5.13 -9.32 -22.78
N ALA A 307 -4.13 -9.50 -23.65
CA ALA A 307 -4.07 -8.86 -24.96
C ALA A 307 -4.98 -9.52 -26.02
N GLY A 308 -5.61 -10.66 -25.70
CA GLY A 308 -6.42 -11.44 -26.65
C GLY A 308 -5.59 -12.38 -27.53
N GLU A 309 -4.32 -12.62 -27.18
CA GLU A 309 -3.37 -13.44 -27.94
C GLU A 309 -3.19 -14.84 -27.33
N ALA A 310 -4.22 -15.38 -26.67
CA ALA A 310 -4.15 -16.68 -25.98
C ALA A 310 -3.72 -17.85 -26.91
N THR A 311 -3.94 -17.75 -28.21
CA THR A 311 -3.51 -18.74 -29.21
C THR A 311 -2.00 -18.73 -29.49
N SER A 312 -1.27 -17.69 -29.06
CA SER A 312 0.18 -17.53 -29.25
C SER A 312 1.01 -18.02 -28.05
N LEU A 313 0.35 -18.61 -27.04
CA LEU A 313 1.02 -19.18 -25.87
C LEU A 313 1.93 -20.35 -26.26
N THR A 314 3.16 -20.31 -25.75
CA THR A 314 4.07 -21.45 -25.78
C THR A 314 3.57 -22.56 -24.84
N ALA A 315 4.10 -23.78 -25.00
CA ALA A 315 3.74 -24.89 -24.12
C ALA A 315 4.10 -24.62 -22.65
N GLU A 316 5.20 -23.91 -22.40
CA GLU A 316 5.63 -23.52 -21.06
C GLU A 316 4.69 -22.47 -20.43
N GLU A 317 4.34 -21.43 -21.19
CA GLU A 317 3.37 -20.42 -20.78
C GLU A 317 1.97 -21.01 -20.52
N ALA A 318 1.53 -21.92 -21.38
CA ALA A 318 0.24 -22.59 -21.21
C ALA A 318 0.21 -23.46 -19.96
N SER A 319 1.33 -24.10 -19.60
CA SER A 319 1.48 -24.91 -18.39
C SER A 319 1.35 -24.08 -17.11
N GLU A 320 1.91 -22.87 -17.09
CA GLU A 320 1.81 -21.95 -15.95
C GLU A 320 0.38 -21.43 -15.74
N LEU A 321 -0.40 -21.30 -16.82
CA LEU A 321 -1.79 -20.86 -16.77
C LEU A 321 -2.82 -21.98 -16.61
N GLU A 322 -2.41 -23.26 -16.56
CA GLU A 322 -3.32 -24.39 -16.31
C GLU A 322 -4.23 -24.18 -15.08
N PRO A 323 -3.74 -23.68 -13.92
CA PRO A 323 -4.59 -23.43 -12.75
C PRO A 323 -5.70 -22.39 -12.97
N PHE A 324 -5.61 -21.61 -14.05
CA PHE A 324 -6.51 -20.49 -14.36
C PHE A 324 -7.48 -20.81 -15.50
N LYS A 325 -7.38 -21.97 -16.16
CA LYS A 325 -8.28 -22.32 -17.27
C LYS A 325 -9.72 -22.51 -16.78
N MET A 326 -10.67 -21.97 -17.53
CA MET A 326 -12.08 -22.26 -17.34
C MET A 326 -12.36 -23.74 -17.63
N GLY A 327 -12.98 -24.46 -16.68
CA GLY A 327 -13.77 -25.64 -17.03
C GLY A 327 -14.89 -25.21 -17.97
N VAL A 328 -15.16 -25.97 -19.03
CA VAL A 328 -16.14 -25.62 -20.08
C VAL A 328 -17.49 -25.26 -19.46
N GLY A 329 -17.80 -23.95 -19.38
CA GLY A 329 -19.09 -23.44 -18.94
C GLY A 329 -19.03 -22.22 -18.01
N ALA A 330 -19.13 -21.02 -18.59
CA ALA A 330 -19.92 -19.87 -18.14
C ALA A 330 -19.33 -18.56 -18.71
N LEU A 331 -20.04 -17.93 -19.65
CA LEU A 331 -19.71 -16.64 -20.24
C LEU A 331 -20.43 -15.49 -19.53
N SER A 332 -19.75 -14.35 -19.35
CA SER A 332 -20.35 -13.02 -19.56
C SER A 332 -19.28 -11.95 -19.78
N SER A 333 -19.51 -11.08 -20.78
CA SER A 333 -18.71 -9.90 -21.12
C SER A 333 -19.18 -8.69 -20.31
N ALA A 334 -18.26 -7.82 -19.85
CA ALA A 334 -18.58 -6.58 -19.14
C ALA A 334 -18.10 -5.36 -19.95
N GLU A 335 -19.00 -4.39 -20.15
CA GLU A 335 -18.73 -3.10 -20.80
C GLU A 335 -18.04 -2.12 -19.83
N VAL A 336 -17.04 -1.39 -20.34
CA VAL A 336 -16.31 -0.35 -19.61
C VAL A 336 -16.93 1.02 -19.91
N VAL A 337 -17.47 1.67 -18.88
CA VAL A 337 -17.88 3.09 -18.94
C VAL A 337 -16.73 3.96 -18.41
N SER A 338 -16.28 4.92 -19.20
CA SER A 338 -15.23 5.88 -18.82
C SER A 338 -15.84 7.22 -18.36
N SER A 339 -15.21 7.83 -17.35
CA SER A 339 -15.52 9.18 -16.89
C SER A 339 -14.35 10.13 -17.17
N GLU A 340 -14.66 11.38 -17.50
CA GLU A 340 -13.71 12.39 -17.95
C GLU A 340 -12.99 13.07 -16.76
N VAL A 341 -11.70 12.78 -16.59
CA VAL A 341 -10.77 13.53 -15.73
C VAL A 341 -9.57 13.98 -16.56
N LYS A 342 -9.00 15.15 -16.23
CA LYS A 342 -7.87 15.80 -16.92
C LYS A 342 -6.76 14.80 -17.27
N GLU A 343 -6.51 14.64 -18.57
CA GLU A 343 -5.61 13.61 -19.12
C GLU A 343 -4.15 13.78 -18.69
N GLY A 344 -3.62 12.80 -17.96
CA GLY A 344 -2.20 12.65 -17.66
C GLY A 344 -1.44 11.88 -18.74
N PHE A 345 -0.13 11.71 -18.54
CA PHE A 345 0.73 10.95 -19.45
C PHE A 345 0.35 9.47 -19.51
N ALA A 346 0.03 8.88 -18.35
CA ALA A 346 -0.40 7.49 -18.24
C ALA A 346 -1.71 7.21 -18.98
N ASP A 347 -2.70 8.11 -18.89
CA ASP A 347 -3.98 7.98 -19.59
C ASP A 347 -3.82 7.92 -21.11
N ARG A 348 -2.87 8.69 -21.65
CA ARG A 348 -2.57 8.71 -23.08
C ARG A 348 -1.94 7.41 -23.58
N ILE A 349 -1.23 6.67 -22.71
CA ILE A 349 -0.65 5.38 -23.06
C ILE A 349 -1.77 4.34 -23.16
N LEU A 350 -2.61 4.23 -22.11
CA LEU A 350 -3.68 3.23 -22.05
C LEU A 350 -4.74 3.42 -23.16
N LYS A 351 -5.03 4.67 -23.56
CA LYS A 351 -5.97 4.97 -24.65
C LYS A 351 -5.50 4.54 -26.05
N ARG A 352 -4.22 4.20 -26.25
CA ARG A 352 -3.70 3.76 -27.56
C ARG A 352 -4.06 2.32 -27.89
N ARG A 353 -4.48 1.52 -26.91
CA ARG A 353 -4.74 0.09 -27.09
C ARG A 353 -6.09 -0.15 -27.79
N LYS A 354 -6.07 -0.95 -28.87
CA LYS A 354 -7.26 -1.62 -29.41
C LYS A 354 -7.22 -3.06 -28.91
N VAL A 355 -8.09 -3.43 -27.97
CA VAL A 355 -8.17 -4.81 -27.47
C VAL A 355 -9.10 -5.61 -28.38
N SER A 356 -8.63 -6.74 -28.90
CA SER A 356 -9.53 -7.75 -29.47
C SER A 356 -10.12 -8.56 -28.33
N VAL A 357 -11.45 -8.63 -28.26
CA VAL A 357 -12.15 -9.32 -27.17
C VAL A 357 -12.03 -10.83 -27.39
N ASP A 358 -11.17 -11.50 -26.62
CA ASP A 358 -11.50 -12.84 -26.13
C ASP A 358 -10.73 -13.25 -24.86
N PRO A 359 -11.07 -12.71 -23.67
CA PRO A 359 -10.52 -13.19 -22.41
C PRO A 359 -11.34 -14.35 -21.80
N ALA A 360 -12.28 -14.95 -22.54
CA ALA A 360 -13.27 -15.87 -21.96
C ALA A 360 -12.72 -17.25 -21.53
N MET A 361 -11.45 -17.56 -21.82
CA MET A 361 -10.85 -18.86 -21.54
C MET A 361 -10.16 -18.97 -20.16
N TYR A 362 -9.81 -17.85 -19.52
CA TYR A 362 -9.03 -17.84 -18.27
C TYR A 362 -9.71 -17.02 -17.17
N LYS A 363 -9.83 -17.61 -15.97
CA LYS A 363 -10.36 -16.96 -14.76
C LYS A 363 -9.28 -16.12 -14.08
N LEU A 364 -9.72 -15.20 -13.22
CA LEU A 364 -8.89 -14.45 -12.25
C LEU A 364 -7.87 -13.46 -12.82
N LEU A 365 -7.41 -13.62 -14.07
CA LEU A 365 -6.37 -12.75 -14.64
C LEU A 365 -6.77 -11.26 -14.64
N SER A 366 -8.05 -10.96 -14.84
CA SER A 366 -8.55 -9.58 -14.75
C SER A 366 -8.64 -9.03 -13.31
N ALA A 367 -8.61 -9.90 -12.30
CA ALA A 367 -8.63 -9.52 -10.89
C ALA A 367 -7.22 -9.34 -10.31
N ILE A 368 -6.20 -9.93 -10.93
CA ILE A 368 -4.79 -9.81 -10.52
C ILE A 368 -4.37 -8.34 -10.64
N SER A 369 -4.18 -7.70 -9.49
CA SER A 369 -3.61 -6.35 -9.43
C SER A 369 -2.09 -6.42 -9.63
N PRO A 370 -1.50 -5.54 -10.45
CA PRO A 370 -0.04 -5.50 -10.65
C PRO A 370 0.75 -5.09 -9.40
N THR A 371 0.06 -4.55 -8.39
CA THR A 371 0.67 -4.02 -7.15
C THR A 371 -0.24 -4.30 -5.94
N PRO A 372 0.32 -4.47 -4.72
CA PRO A 372 -0.46 -4.64 -3.50
C PRO A 372 -1.01 -3.30 -2.93
N ASN A 373 -1.36 -2.33 -3.78
CA ASN A 373 -1.76 -0.98 -3.33
C ASN A 373 -2.95 -0.98 -2.37
N ILE A 374 -3.88 -1.91 -2.54
CA ILE A 374 -5.04 -2.03 -1.65
C ILE A 374 -4.60 -2.23 -0.19
N VAL A 375 -3.49 -2.94 0.00
CA VAL A 375 -2.87 -3.16 1.32
C VAL A 375 -2.15 -1.90 1.79
N GLU A 376 -1.41 -1.21 0.92
CA GLU A 376 -0.79 0.09 1.29
C GLU A 376 -1.83 1.13 1.74
N ARG A 377 -2.97 1.19 1.04
CA ARG A 377 -4.08 2.08 1.39
C ARG A 377 -4.72 1.69 2.72
N LEU A 378 -4.89 0.39 2.98
CA LEU A 378 -5.32 -0.10 4.28
C LEU A 378 -4.39 0.42 5.38
N PHE A 379 -3.07 0.32 5.19
CA PHE A 379 -2.12 0.81 6.19
C PHE A 379 -2.21 2.32 6.37
N SER A 380 -2.49 3.09 5.31
CA SER A 380 -2.76 4.53 5.43
C SER A 380 -4.01 4.81 6.27
N VAL A 381 -5.10 4.07 6.02
CA VAL A 381 -6.34 4.16 6.84
C VAL A 381 -6.05 3.77 8.29
N ALA A 382 -5.32 2.69 8.51
CA ALA A 382 -4.93 2.20 9.84
C ALA A 382 -4.06 3.23 10.58
N ARG A 383 -3.12 3.93 9.91
CA ARG A 383 -2.37 5.05 10.52
C ARG A 383 -3.29 6.20 10.93
N GLY A 384 -4.35 6.46 10.15
CA GLY A 384 -5.39 7.42 10.50
C GLY A 384 -6.23 6.99 11.70
N VAL A 385 -6.49 5.69 11.86
CA VAL A 385 -7.22 5.11 13.00
C VAL A 385 -6.34 5.09 14.26
N LEU A 386 -5.05 4.75 14.15
CA LEU A 386 -4.05 4.63 15.22
C LEU A 386 -3.40 5.96 15.64
N ARG A 387 -4.14 7.08 15.60
CA ARG A 387 -3.63 8.37 16.14
C ARG A 387 -3.19 8.23 17.60
N HIS A 388 -2.36 9.16 18.07
CA HIS A 388 -1.72 9.13 19.41
C HIS A 388 -2.67 8.81 20.57
N GLU A 389 -3.95 9.20 20.48
CA GLU A 389 -4.99 8.97 21.49
C GLU A 389 -5.51 7.52 21.54
N ARG A 390 -5.26 6.70 20.52
CA ARG A 390 -5.76 5.31 20.40
C ARG A 390 -4.68 4.25 20.61
N ARG A 391 -3.52 4.63 21.18
CA ARG A 391 -2.41 3.72 21.52
C ARG A 391 -2.75 2.63 22.55
N ARG A 392 -3.93 2.71 23.18
CA ARG A 392 -4.47 1.69 24.11
C ARG A 392 -5.41 0.68 23.43
N LEU A 393 -5.63 0.81 22.11
CA LEU A 393 -6.40 -0.17 21.35
C LEU A 393 -5.55 -1.45 21.20
N SER A 394 -6.08 -2.60 21.63
CA SER A 394 -5.38 -3.86 21.41
C SER A 394 -5.36 -4.22 19.91
N PRO A 395 -4.39 -5.00 19.43
CA PRO A 395 -4.33 -5.41 18.03
C PRO A 395 -5.61 -6.06 17.53
N MET A 396 -6.25 -6.90 18.36
CA MET A 396 -7.53 -7.54 18.04
C MET A 396 -8.69 -6.55 17.87
N LYS A 397 -8.71 -5.47 18.68
CA LYS A 397 -9.72 -4.41 18.53
C LYS A 397 -9.47 -3.60 17.26
N LEU A 398 -8.21 -3.34 16.92
CA LEU A 398 -7.86 -2.68 15.67
C LEU A 398 -8.28 -3.53 14.47
N GLU A 399 -7.99 -4.83 14.50
CA GLU A 399 -8.34 -5.77 13.44
C GLU A 399 -9.86 -5.79 13.21
N MET A 400 -10.68 -5.95 14.25
CA MET A 400 -12.14 -5.93 14.11
C MET A 400 -12.67 -4.61 13.51
N ILE A 401 -12.15 -3.46 13.96
CA ILE A 401 -12.57 -2.15 13.42
C ILE A 401 -12.25 -2.06 11.93
N LEU A 402 -11.04 -2.45 11.52
CA LEU A 402 -10.61 -2.36 10.13
C LEU A 402 -11.31 -3.40 9.26
N PHE A 403 -11.48 -4.62 9.76
CA PHE A 403 -12.20 -5.70 9.10
C PHE A 403 -13.64 -5.28 8.78
N LEU A 404 -14.40 -4.84 9.79
CA LEU A 404 -15.78 -4.40 9.60
C LEU A 404 -15.88 -3.17 8.69
N LYS A 405 -14.95 -2.22 8.83
CA LYS A 405 -14.93 -1.00 8.01
C LYS A 405 -14.64 -1.30 6.54
N VAL A 406 -13.66 -2.15 6.25
CA VAL A 406 -13.26 -2.45 4.87
C VAL A 406 -14.30 -3.35 4.20
N ASN A 407 -14.88 -4.28 4.96
CA ASN A 407 -15.92 -5.19 4.49
C ASN A 407 -17.33 -4.60 4.69
N GLU A 408 -17.51 -3.28 4.66
CA GLU A 408 -18.83 -2.63 4.87
C GLU A 408 -19.90 -3.06 3.85
N GLY A 409 -19.50 -3.53 2.67
CA GLY A 409 -20.42 -4.08 1.68
C GLY A 409 -21.00 -5.46 2.02
N TYR A 410 -20.51 -6.11 3.08
CA TYR A 410 -20.92 -7.47 3.49
C TYR A 410 -21.86 -7.49 4.70
N TRP A 411 -22.20 -6.33 5.24
CA TRP A 411 -23.14 -6.23 6.36
C TRP A 411 -23.94 -4.95 6.31
N ASP A 412 -25.11 -5.01 6.89
CA ASP A 412 -26.06 -3.92 6.99
C ASP A 412 -26.74 -3.94 8.36
N VAL A 413 -27.77 -3.13 8.52
CA VAL A 413 -28.56 -3.06 9.77
C VAL A 413 -29.16 -4.43 10.12
N THR A 414 -29.60 -5.22 9.14
CA THR A 414 -30.18 -6.54 9.37
C THR A 414 -29.14 -7.53 9.89
N THR A 415 -27.91 -7.43 9.39
CA THR A 415 -26.78 -8.24 9.83
C THR A 415 -26.38 -7.89 11.27
N VAL A 416 -26.42 -6.60 11.62
CA VAL A 416 -26.19 -6.12 12.98
C VAL A 416 -27.27 -6.64 13.92
N GLU A 417 -28.55 -6.55 13.55
CA GLU A 417 -29.66 -7.08 14.35
C GLU A 417 -29.54 -8.58 14.61
N ALA A 418 -29.07 -9.36 13.64
CA ALA A 418 -28.81 -10.78 13.79
C ALA A 418 -27.58 -11.11 14.67
N SER A 419 -26.72 -10.12 14.94
CA SER A 419 -25.49 -10.27 15.74
C SER A 419 -25.67 -9.96 17.23
N LEU A 420 -26.76 -9.25 17.57
CA LEU A 420 -27.18 -8.86 18.93
C LEU A 420 -27.93 -10.02 19.60
#